data_AF-A0A165BZ79-F1
#
_entry.id   AF-A0A165BZ79-F1
#
_cell.length_a   1.000
_cell.length_b   1.000
_cell.length_c   1.000
_cell.angle_alpha   90.00
_cell.angle_beta   90.00
_cell.angle_gamma   90.00
#
_symmetry.space_group_name_H-M   'P 1'
#
loop_
_entity.id
_entity.type
_entity.pdbx_description
1 polymer ?
#
loop_
_entity_poly.entity_id
_entity_poly.type
_entity_poly.pdbx_seq_one_letter_code
_entity_poly.pdbx_strand_id
1 'polypeptide(L)'
;DPVGNQQRRGRRLRHSVHWTAGLHEVWLADQHDKWKRFGLFLHVGVENFSNYLLWLKVWWTNLNPRLIASFYLEAARKLSGIPLLTQSDPGTENNGMANCQTMLRHQLDPSLWDALQHQWML
;
A
#
# COMPACT_ATOMS: atom_id res chain seq x y z
N ASP A 1 15.79 -2.06 -0.06
CA ASP A 1 16.34 -3.35 0.42
C ASP A 1 17.44 -3.90 -0.50
N PRO A 2 18.67 -4.12 0.01
CA PRO A 2 19.78 -4.79 -0.69
C PRO A 2 19.46 -6.22 -1.17
N VAL A 3 18.65 -6.98 -0.43
CA VAL A 3 18.29 -8.37 -0.76
C VAL A 3 17.40 -8.40 -2.00
N GLY A 4 16.34 -7.59 -2.02
CA GLY A 4 15.47 -7.40 -3.18
C GLY A 4 16.23 -6.94 -4.43
N ASN A 5 17.23 -6.06 -4.28
CA ASN A 5 18.10 -5.67 -5.39
C ASN A 5 18.95 -6.82 -5.92
N GLN A 6 19.53 -7.64 -5.03
CA GLN A 6 20.32 -8.81 -5.43
C GLN A 6 19.47 -9.87 -6.12
N GLN A 7 18.24 -10.10 -5.65
CA GLN A 7 17.27 -11.00 -6.29
C GLN A 7 16.85 -10.49 -7.68
N ARG A 8 16.58 -9.18 -7.84
CA ARG A 8 16.23 -8.56 -9.12
C ARG A 8 17.35 -8.70 -10.17
N ARG A 9 18.62 -8.67 -9.75
CA ARG A 9 19.78 -8.87 -10.65
C ARG A 9 19.83 -10.27 -11.26
N GLY A 10 19.23 -11.26 -10.62
CA GLY A 10 19.09 -12.62 -11.16
C GLY A 10 18.15 -12.74 -12.35
N ARG A 11 17.40 -11.66 -12.71
CA ARG A 11 16.43 -11.60 -13.83
C ARG A 11 15.42 -12.75 -13.83
N ARG A 12 15.10 -13.27 -12.64
CA ARG A 12 14.14 -14.36 -12.45
C ARG A 12 13.00 -13.83 -11.61
N LEU A 13 11.78 -13.85 -12.15
CA LEU A 13 10.57 -13.56 -11.39
C LEU A 13 10.41 -14.70 -10.37
N ARG A 14 10.43 -14.36 -9.08
CA ARG A 14 10.02 -15.29 -8.04
C ARG A 14 8.52 -15.13 -7.85
N HIS A 15 7.82 -16.24 -7.94
CA HIS A 15 6.41 -16.28 -7.57
C HIS A 15 6.34 -16.16 -6.04
N SER A 16 5.73 -15.08 -5.54
CA SER A 16 5.33 -14.96 -4.15
C SER A 16 3.88 -15.42 -4.03
N VAL A 17 3.61 -16.23 -3.01
CA VAL A 17 2.25 -16.64 -2.64
C VAL A 17 1.86 -15.84 -1.41
N HIS A 18 0.78 -15.08 -1.50
CA HIS A 18 0.19 -14.40 -0.37
C HIS A 18 -1.08 -15.13 0.05
N TRP A 19 -1.25 -15.32 1.35
CA TRP A 19 -2.43 -15.96 1.92
C TRP A 19 -3.28 -14.89 2.61
N THR A 20 -4.57 -14.87 2.29
CA THR A 20 -5.55 -13.99 2.91
C THR A 20 -6.83 -14.76 3.18
N ALA A 21 -7.49 -14.47 4.30
CA ALA A 21 -8.79 -14.99 4.70
C ALA A 21 -9.92 -14.60 3.73
N GLY A 22 -9.80 -13.47 3.03
CA GLY A 22 -10.78 -13.07 2.03
C GLY A 22 -10.58 -11.66 1.47
N LEU A 23 -11.58 -11.20 0.73
CA LEU A 23 -11.61 -9.86 0.13
C LEU A 23 -11.49 -8.77 1.19
N HIS A 24 -10.69 -7.74 0.87
CA HIS A 24 -10.47 -6.56 1.71
C HIS A 24 -9.84 -6.86 3.08
N GLU A 25 -9.22 -8.03 3.26
CA GLU A 25 -8.37 -8.24 4.43
C GLU A 25 -7.14 -7.34 4.35
N VAL A 26 -6.43 -7.35 3.22
CA VAL A 26 -5.20 -6.58 3.03
C VAL A 26 -5.26 -5.78 1.73
N TRP A 27 -5.01 -4.48 1.83
CA TRP A 27 -4.68 -3.65 0.67
C TRP A 27 -3.18 -3.40 0.60
N LEU A 28 -2.59 -3.80 -0.52
CA LEU A 28 -1.18 -3.61 -0.82
C LEU A 28 -0.98 -2.28 -1.53
N ALA A 29 0.03 -1.51 -1.10
CA ALA A 29 0.45 -0.28 -1.77
C ALA A 29 1.93 -0.35 -2.14
N ASP A 30 2.25 0.06 -3.37
CA ASP A 30 3.62 0.08 -3.87
C ASP A 30 3.88 1.32 -4.74
N GLN A 31 5.13 1.77 -4.73
CA GLN A 31 5.61 2.94 -5.43
C GLN A 31 6.73 2.57 -6.41
N HIS A 32 6.67 3.10 -7.63
CA HIS A 32 7.63 2.76 -8.67
C HIS A 32 8.28 3.97 -9.37
N ASP A 33 9.62 3.97 -9.36
CA ASP A 33 10.47 5.04 -9.92
C ASP A 33 10.91 4.80 -11.38
N LYS A 34 10.32 3.82 -12.09
CA LYS A 34 10.77 3.41 -13.45
C LYS A 34 10.76 4.56 -14.46
N TRP A 35 9.84 5.51 -14.27
CA TRP A 35 9.65 6.64 -15.18
C TRP A 35 10.27 7.94 -14.67
N LYS A 36 11.13 7.87 -13.64
CA LYS A 36 11.83 9.03 -13.08
C LYS A 36 12.61 9.81 -14.14
N ARG A 37 13.13 9.13 -15.17
CA ARG A 37 13.80 9.76 -16.33
C ARG A 37 12.91 10.73 -17.12
N PHE A 38 11.60 10.59 -17.00
CA PHE A 38 10.58 11.45 -17.60
C PHE A 38 9.96 12.42 -16.58
N GLY A 39 10.45 12.46 -15.34
CA GLY A 39 9.82 13.21 -14.25
C GLY A 39 8.49 12.62 -13.78
N LEU A 40 8.22 11.35 -14.07
CA LEU A 40 6.98 10.67 -13.70
C LEU A 40 7.23 9.52 -12.73
N PHE A 41 6.29 9.33 -11.82
CA PHE A 41 6.30 8.31 -10.78
C PHE A 41 4.94 7.62 -10.77
N LEU A 42 4.93 6.34 -10.40
CA LEU A 42 3.73 5.53 -10.36
C LEU A 42 3.46 5.08 -8.94
N HIS A 43 2.21 5.16 -8.50
CA HIS A 43 1.76 4.61 -7.23
C HIS A 43 0.56 3.70 -7.48
N VAL A 44 0.63 2.48 -6.98
CA VAL A 44 -0.37 1.43 -7.22
C VAL A 44 -0.92 0.92 -5.90
N GLY A 45 -2.21 0.62 -5.89
CA GLY A 45 -2.91 -0.02 -4.79
C GLY A 45 -3.70 -1.20 -5.29
N VAL A 46 -3.55 -2.34 -4.63
CA VAL A 46 -4.16 -3.60 -5.06
C VAL A 46 -4.81 -4.30 -3.87
N GLU A 47 -5.99 -4.86 -4.08
CA GLU A 47 -6.62 -5.75 -3.12
C GLU A 47 -5.98 -7.14 -3.22
N ASN A 48 -5.45 -7.66 -2.10
CA ASN A 48 -4.54 -8.81 -2.13
C ASN A 48 -5.21 -10.12 -2.56
N PHE A 49 -6.48 -10.36 -2.21
CA PHE A 49 -7.15 -11.63 -2.52
C PHE A 49 -7.52 -11.75 -4.00
N SER A 50 -8.12 -10.70 -4.56
CA SER A 50 -8.65 -10.67 -5.93
C SER A 50 -7.69 -10.07 -6.97
N ASN A 51 -6.61 -9.44 -6.51
CA ASN A 51 -5.76 -8.58 -7.33
C ASN A 51 -6.52 -7.40 -7.99
N TYR A 52 -7.66 -7.00 -7.42
CA TYR A 52 -8.41 -5.86 -7.92
C TYR A 52 -7.58 -4.57 -7.77
N LEU A 53 -7.48 -3.80 -8.86
CA LEU A 53 -6.75 -2.55 -8.88
C LEU A 53 -7.57 -1.44 -8.21
N LEU A 54 -7.22 -1.11 -6.96
CA LEU A 54 -7.88 -0.08 -6.16
C LEU A 54 -7.54 1.32 -6.69
N TRP A 55 -6.27 1.54 -7.02
CA TRP A 55 -5.82 2.76 -7.69
C TRP A 55 -4.56 2.51 -8.52
N LEU A 56 -4.40 3.32 -9.55
CA LEU A 56 -3.17 3.49 -10.30
C LEU A 56 -3.02 4.98 -10.60
N LYS A 57 -2.01 5.62 -10.02
CA LYS A 57 -1.80 7.07 -10.12
C LYS A 57 -0.42 7.35 -10.68
N VAL A 58 -0.36 8.19 -11.69
CA VAL A 58 0.88 8.75 -12.24
C VAL A 58 1.05 10.16 -11.69
N TRP A 59 2.22 10.50 -11.18
CA TRP A 59 2.49 11.80 -10.58
C TRP A 59 3.92 12.29 -10.79
N TRP A 60 4.22 13.54 -10.41
CA TRP A 60 5.54 14.16 -10.58
C TRP A 60 6.46 14.03 -9.36
N THR A 61 5.98 13.46 -8.25
CA THR A 61 6.77 13.26 -7.03
C THR A 61 6.30 12.03 -6.27
N ASN A 62 7.25 11.39 -5.58
CA ASN A 62 7.11 10.15 -4.84
C ASN A 62 7.45 10.36 -3.33
N LEU A 63 7.65 11.62 -2.91
CA LEU A 63 8.07 12.02 -1.55
C LEU A 63 6.96 12.70 -0.75
N ASN A 64 5.71 12.68 -1.23
CA ASN A 64 4.60 13.37 -0.57
C ASN A 64 3.62 12.37 0.07
N PRO A 65 3.73 12.12 1.39
CA PRO A 65 2.86 11.16 2.08
C PRO A 65 1.37 11.53 2.03
N ARG A 66 1.05 12.82 1.86
CA ARG A 66 -0.35 13.28 1.75
C ARG A 66 -1.01 12.78 0.47
N LEU A 67 -0.24 12.62 -0.62
CA LEU A 67 -0.77 12.07 -1.86
C LEU A 67 -1.14 10.60 -1.70
N ILE A 68 -0.24 9.82 -1.11
CA ILE A 68 -0.48 8.39 -0.87
C ILE A 68 -1.71 8.19 0.02
N ALA A 69 -1.81 8.93 1.12
CA ALA A 69 -3.00 8.94 1.98
C ALA A 69 -4.27 9.32 1.20
N SER A 70 -4.19 10.32 0.32
CA SER A 70 -5.34 10.75 -0.49
C SER A 70 -5.82 9.67 -1.47
N PHE A 71 -4.91 8.89 -2.06
CA PHE A 71 -5.27 7.81 -2.98
C PHE A 71 -5.99 6.68 -2.24
N TYR A 72 -5.50 6.31 -1.06
CA TYR A 72 -6.15 5.36 -0.17
C TYR A 72 -7.56 5.86 0.23
N LEU A 73 -7.71 7.10 0.69
CA LEU A 73 -9.01 7.66 1.09
C LEU A 73 -9.99 7.78 -0.09
N GLU A 74 -9.51 8.09 -1.30
CA GLU A 74 -10.31 8.11 -2.52
C GLU A 74 -10.85 6.71 -2.83
N ALA A 75 -10.00 5.68 -2.74
CA ALA A 75 -10.40 4.29 -2.96
C ALA A 75 -11.40 3.81 -1.90
N ALA A 76 -11.14 4.13 -0.62
CA ALA A 76 -12.05 3.81 0.48
C ALA A 76 -13.43 4.44 0.30
N ARG A 77 -13.48 5.72 -0.12
CA ARG A 77 -14.74 6.40 -0.42
C ARG A 77 -15.47 5.77 -1.60
N LYS A 78 -14.77 5.41 -2.68
CA LYS A 78 -15.38 4.77 -3.86
C LYS A 78 -16.00 3.41 -3.52
N LEU A 79 -15.30 2.63 -2.70
CA LEU A 79 -15.77 1.31 -2.27
C LEU A 79 -16.73 1.37 -1.06
N SER A 80 -16.96 2.56 -0.49
CA SER A 80 -17.73 2.77 0.73
C SER A 80 -17.27 1.90 1.90
N GLY A 81 -15.95 1.67 2.00
CA GLY A 81 -15.37 0.77 2.99
C GLY A 81 -13.84 0.83 3.01
N ILE A 82 -13.25 0.30 4.08
CA ILE A 82 -11.80 0.20 4.28
C ILE A 82 -11.39 -1.25 4.54
N PRO A 83 -10.15 -1.65 4.27
CA PRO A 83 -9.69 -3.00 4.54
C PRO A 83 -9.52 -3.26 6.05
N LEU A 84 -9.19 -4.49 6.44
CA LEU A 84 -8.74 -4.78 7.80
C LEU A 84 -7.33 -4.24 8.04
N LEU A 85 -6.43 -4.47 7.08
CA LEU A 85 -5.04 -4.05 7.11
C LEU A 85 -4.64 -3.36 5.81
N THR A 86 -3.67 -2.47 5.91
CA THR A 86 -2.90 -1.99 4.77
C THR A 86 -1.48 -2.52 4.87
N GLN A 87 -0.79 -2.68 3.75
CA GLN A 87 0.59 -3.16 3.75
C GLN A 87 1.40 -2.46 2.67
N SER A 88 2.65 -2.10 3.01
CA SER A 88 3.57 -1.43 2.10
C SER A 88 5.03 -1.65 2.49
N ASP A 89 5.95 -1.30 1.60
CA ASP A 89 7.37 -1.26 1.93
C ASP A 89 7.65 -0.19 3.01
N PRO A 90 8.71 -0.36 3.83
CA PRO A 90 9.02 0.56 4.90
C PRO A 90 9.45 1.90 4.29
N GLY A 91 8.67 2.93 4.56
CA GLY A 91 8.86 4.23 3.96
C GLY A 91 8.04 5.31 4.64
N THR A 92 8.66 6.46 4.91
CA THR A 92 7.97 7.58 5.56
C THR A 92 6.83 8.14 4.71
N GLU A 93 6.89 7.92 3.39
CA GLU A 93 5.86 8.25 2.42
C GLU A 93 4.53 7.51 2.70
N ASN A 94 4.59 6.29 3.24
CA ASN A 94 3.40 5.47 3.49
C ASN A 94 2.77 5.72 4.86
N ASN A 95 3.44 6.46 5.75
CA ASN A 95 2.95 6.75 7.10
C ASN A 95 1.57 7.43 7.10
N GLY A 96 1.29 8.27 6.10
CA GLY A 96 -0.02 8.91 5.98
C GLY A 96 -1.15 7.89 5.82
N MET A 97 -0.97 6.90 4.94
CA MET A 97 -1.92 5.80 4.74
C MET A 97 -2.02 4.94 6.00
N ALA A 98 -0.89 4.54 6.59
CA ALA A 98 -0.85 3.72 7.80
C ALA A 98 -1.62 4.37 8.97
N ASN A 99 -1.42 5.67 9.18
CA ASN A 99 -2.10 6.44 10.21
C ASN A 99 -3.61 6.56 9.93
N CYS A 100 -4.00 6.87 8.69
CA CYS A 100 -5.42 6.94 8.32
C CYS A 100 -6.13 5.59 8.55
N GLN A 101 -5.54 4.49 8.10
CA GLN A 101 -6.10 3.15 8.29
C GLN A 101 -6.25 2.80 9.77
N THR A 102 -5.19 3.01 10.56
CA THR A 102 -5.18 2.73 12.00
C THR A 102 -6.24 3.55 12.73
N MET A 103 -6.27 4.87 12.50
CA MET A 103 -7.26 5.75 13.11
C MET A 103 -8.70 5.34 12.76
N LEU A 104 -8.99 5.09 11.47
CA LEU A 104 -10.34 4.71 11.05
C LEU A 104 -10.75 3.35 11.62
N ARG A 105 -9.84 2.37 11.69
CA ARG A 105 -10.12 1.07 12.32
C ARG A 105 -10.36 1.20 13.82
N HIS A 106 -9.61 2.03 14.53
CA HIS A 106 -9.85 2.30 15.96
C HIS A 106 -11.19 2.99 16.20
N GLN A 107 -11.63 3.88 15.30
CA GLN A 107 -12.94 4.51 15.38
C GLN A 107 -14.08 3.51 15.16
N LEU A 108 -13.90 2.55 14.25
CA LEU A 108 -14.89 1.51 13.97
C LEU A 108 -14.89 0.39 15.03
N ASP A 109 -13.74 0.13 15.63
CA ASP A 109 -13.52 -0.91 16.62
C ASP A 109 -12.54 -0.41 17.71
N PRO A 110 -13.06 0.17 18.80
CA PRO A 110 -12.24 0.70 19.89
C PRO A 110 -11.37 -0.33 20.60
N SER A 111 -11.63 -1.63 20.43
CA SER A 111 -10.78 -2.68 21.01
C SER A 111 -9.37 -2.69 20.42
N LEU A 112 -9.18 -2.08 19.24
CA LEU A 112 -7.91 -2.02 18.52
C LEU A 112 -6.96 -0.92 19.00
N TRP A 113 -7.26 -0.20 20.08
CA TRP A 113 -6.56 1.03 20.51
C TRP A 113 -5.03 0.94 20.61
N ASP A 114 -4.47 -0.24 20.91
CA ASP A 114 -3.02 -0.47 21.04
C ASP A 114 -2.43 -1.25 19.85
N ALA A 115 -3.17 -1.38 18.76
CA ALA A 115 -2.76 -2.13 17.58
C ALA A 115 -2.54 -1.21 16.38
N LEU A 116 -1.52 -1.49 15.58
CA LEU A 116 -1.28 -0.84 14.30
C LEU A 116 -1.97 -1.64 13.18
N GLN A 117 -2.83 -1.00 12.37
CA GLN A 117 -3.53 -1.65 11.25
C GLN A 117 -2.79 -1.46 9.93
N HIS A 118 -1.46 -1.52 10.02
CA HIS A 118 -0.56 -1.46 8.89
C HIS A 118 0.58 -2.46 9.07
N GLN A 119 0.93 -3.16 8.00
CA GLN A 119 2.07 -4.08 7.97
C GLN A 119 3.17 -3.52 7.07
N TRP A 120 4.39 -3.44 7.61
CA TRP A 120 5.57 -3.07 6.86
C TRP A 120 6.23 -4.35 6.30
N MET A 121 6.45 -4.42 4.98
CA MET A 121 7.22 -5.53 4.38
C MET A 121 8.71 -5.36 4.70
N LEU A 122 9.26 -6.27 5.52
CA LEU A 122 10.70 -6.30 5.82
C LEU A 122 11.51 -6.94 4.69
#